data_AF-A0A6N9H9R0-F1
#
_entry.id   AF-A0A6N9H9R0-F1
#
_cell.length_a   1.000
_cell.length_b   1.000
_cell.length_c   1.000
_cell.angle_alpha   90.00
_cell.angle_beta   90.00
_cell.angle_gamma   90.00
#
_symmetry.space_group_name_H-M   'P 1'
#
loop_
_entity.id
_entity.type
_entity.pdbx_description
1 polymer ?
#
loop_
_entity_poly.entity_id
_entity_poly.type
_entity_poly.pdbx_seq_one_letter_code
_entity_poly.pdbx_strand_id
1 'polypeptide(L)'
;MESMFLNINGTEFLILVVVALVVIGPKRMPEYAQKLRDLVKMLRGKAEEAKRSVQEDFGDDFKDVDWRKLDPRQYDPRRIVREALAEDDGAPTASGSHASGAGSADAGSPSAGAQREEPITPVQRHARQAKLREADRPAPFDPEAT
;
A
#
# COMPACT_ATOMS: atom_id res chain seq x y z
N MET A 1 -12.27 -18.45 30.28
CA MET A 1 -13.23 -17.46 29.72
C MET A 1 -13.28 -17.69 28.23
N GLU A 2 -13.83 -18.84 27.87
CA GLU A 2 -13.92 -19.30 26.49
C GLU A 2 -14.95 -18.49 25.71
N SER A 3 -14.61 -18.30 24.45
CA SER A 3 -15.36 -17.85 23.29
C SER A 3 -16.86 -18.24 23.27
N MET A 4 -17.68 -17.65 24.13
CA MET A 4 -19.15 -17.79 24.08
C MET A 4 -19.82 -16.86 23.06
N PHE A 5 -19.08 -15.91 22.49
CA PHE A 5 -19.68 -14.85 21.67
C PHE A 5 -19.95 -15.22 20.21
N LEU A 6 -19.40 -16.33 19.69
CA LEU A 6 -19.49 -16.69 18.26
C LEU A 6 -20.40 -17.89 17.95
N ASN A 7 -21.04 -18.51 18.94
CA ASN A 7 -22.07 -19.53 18.74
C ASN A 7 -23.47 -18.89 18.77
N ILE A 8 -23.76 -18.05 17.77
CA ILE A 8 -25.08 -17.41 17.67
C ILE A 8 -26.02 -18.29 16.86
N ASN A 9 -27.04 -18.84 17.51
CA ASN A 9 -28.08 -19.59 16.83
C ASN A 9 -29.12 -18.63 16.25
N GLY A 10 -29.97 -19.11 15.32
CA GLY A 10 -31.04 -18.29 14.72
C GLY A 10 -31.95 -17.64 15.76
N THR A 11 -32.19 -18.33 16.89
CA THR A 11 -32.96 -17.80 18.02
C THR A 11 -32.22 -16.68 18.76
N GLU A 12 -30.92 -16.82 19.06
CA GLU A 12 -30.12 -15.73 19.65
C GLU A 12 -30.09 -14.49 18.76
N PHE A 13 -29.99 -14.67 17.43
CA PHE A 13 -30.02 -13.54 16.50
C PHE A 13 -31.35 -12.79 16.57
N LEU A 14 -32.48 -13.52 16.65
CA LEU A 14 -33.80 -12.90 16.81
C LEU A 14 -33.88 -12.09 18.12
N ILE A 15 -33.36 -12.63 19.23
CA ILE A 15 -33.30 -11.92 20.51
C ILE A 15 -32.48 -10.64 20.37
N LEU A 16 -31.32 -10.68 19.72
CA LEU A 16 -30.51 -9.48 19.47
C LEU A 16 -31.26 -8.42 18.65
N VAL A 17 -32.00 -8.83 17.61
CA VAL A 17 -32.80 -7.90 16.82
C VAL A 17 -33.87 -7.24 17.68
N VAL A 18 -34.56 -8.00 18.54
CA VAL A 18 -35.56 -7.44 19.46
C VAL A 18 -34.91 -6.45 20.43
N VAL A 19 -33.77 -6.81 21.04
CA VAL A 19 -33.02 -5.92 21.94
C VAL A 19 -32.59 -4.65 21.21
N ALA A 20 -32.04 -4.76 20.00
CA ALA A 20 -31.64 -3.61 19.19
C ALA A 20 -32.84 -2.69 18.86
N LEU A 21 -33.99 -3.27 18.52
CA LEU A 21 -35.22 -2.51 18.26
C LEU A 21 -35.74 -1.80 19.52
N VAL A 22 -35.58 -2.38 20.71
CA VAL A 22 -35.99 -1.74 21.97
C VAL A 22 -35.03 -0.60 22.33
N VAL A 23 -33.72 -0.81 22.24
CA VAL A 23 -32.70 0.18 22.62
C VAL A 23 -32.68 1.37 21.67
N ILE A 24 -32.73 1.13 20.36
CA ILE A 24 -32.66 2.17 19.32
C ILE A 24 -34.05 2.75 19.02
N GLY A 25 -35.09 1.93 19.18
CA GLY A 25 -36.48 2.24 18.83
C GLY A 25 -36.84 1.75 17.41
N PRO A 26 -37.98 1.05 17.23
CA PRO A 26 -38.38 0.46 15.94
C PRO A 26 -38.71 1.51 14.88
N LYS A 27 -39.01 2.75 15.30
CA LYS A 27 -39.31 3.86 14.38
C LYS A 27 -38.06 4.43 13.71
N ARG A 28 -36.89 4.36 14.36
CA ARG A 28 -35.64 4.98 13.88
C ARG A 28 -34.74 4.00 13.11
N MET A 29 -34.82 2.71 13.41
CA MET A 29 -34.07 1.64 12.74
C MET A 29 -34.21 1.62 11.20
N PRO A 30 -35.42 1.74 10.61
CA PRO A 30 -35.58 1.78 9.16
C PRO A 30 -34.85 2.95 8.51
N GLU A 31 -34.79 4.10 9.19
CA GLU A 31 -34.09 5.29 8.71
C GLU A 31 -32.58 5.05 8.64
N TYR A 32 -31.99 4.41 9.67
CA TYR A 32 -30.57 4.05 9.65
C TYR A 32 -30.24 2.95 8.64
N ALA A 33 -31.11 1.96 8.48
CA ALA A 33 -30.95 0.92 7.46
C ALA A 33 -30.97 1.52 6.03
N GLN A 34 -31.79 2.54 5.79
CA GLN A 34 -31.79 3.30 4.53
C GLN A 34 -30.45 4.02 4.32
N LYS A 35 -29.95 4.74 5.33
CA LYS A 35 -28.63 5.42 5.26
C LYS A 35 -27.49 4.43 4.98
N LEU A 36 -27.49 3.27 5.63
CA LEU A 36 -26.52 2.21 5.38
C LEU A 36 -26.64 1.66 3.95
N ARG A 37 -27.87 1.41 3.48
CA ARG A 37 -28.10 0.94 2.11
C ARG A 37 -27.57 1.94 1.08
N ASP A 38 -27.82 3.22 1.31
CA ASP A 38 -27.40 4.28 0.39
C ASP A 38 -25.86 4.43 0.43
N LEU A 39 -25.25 4.29 1.60
CA LEU A 39 -23.79 4.19 1.74
C LEU A 39 -23.22 3.00 0.97
N VAL A 40 -23.81 1.81 1.11
CA VAL A 40 -23.39 0.60 0.38
C VAL A 40 -23.54 0.77 -1.12
N LYS A 41 -24.64 1.38 -1.59
CA LYS A 41 -24.83 1.69 -3.02
C LYS A 41 -23.77 2.66 -3.53
N MET A 42 -23.48 3.71 -2.77
CA MET A 42 -22.42 4.67 -3.10
C MET A 42 -21.06 3.99 -3.16
N LEU A 43 -20.70 3.19 -2.16
CA LEU A 43 -19.43 2.44 -2.15
C LEU A 43 -19.35 1.49 -3.35
N ARG A 44 -20.43 0.78 -3.67
CA ARG A 44 -20.46 -0.12 -4.81
C ARG A 44 -20.26 0.63 -6.12
N GLY A 45 -20.94 1.77 -6.32
CA GLY A 45 -20.73 2.63 -7.48
C GLY A 45 -19.27 3.09 -7.61
N LYS A 46 -18.70 3.59 -6.50
CA LYS A 46 -17.28 4.02 -6.45
C LYS A 46 -16.30 2.88 -6.71
N ALA A 47 -16.59 1.68 -6.22
CA ALA A 47 -15.76 0.50 -6.44
C ALA A 47 -15.79 0.03 -7.90
N GLU A 48 -16.97 0.04 -8.53
CA GLU A 48 -17.08 -0.30 -9.96
C GLU A 48 -16.37 0.75 -10.84
N GLU A 49 -16.43 2.03 -10.48
CA GLU A 49 -15.73 3.09 -11.20
C GLU A 49 -14.21 3.00 -11.03
N ALA A 50 -13.72 2.75 -9.82
CA ALA A 50 -12.31 2.48 -9.58
C ALA A 50 -11.84 1.23 -10.33
N LYS A 51 -12.64 0.15 -10.34
CA LYS A 51 -12.36 -1.06 -11.12
C LYS A 51 -12.30 -0.78 -12.61
N ARG A 52 -13.19 0.07 -13.13
CA ARG A 52 -13.23 0.48 -14.52
C ARG A 52 -12.01 1.32 -14.89
N SER A 53 -11.63 2.30 -14.08
CA SER A 53 -10.41 3.10 -14.29
C SER A 53 -9.16 2.23 -14.29
N VAL A 54 -9.04 1.28 -13.35
CA VAL A 54 -7.95 0.30 -13.36
C VAL A 54 -8.00 -0.60 -14.61
N GLN A 55 -9.18 -0.97 -15.08
CA GLN A 55 -9.30 -1.79 -16.28
C GLN A 55 -9.03 -1.00 -17.59
N GLU A 56 -9.31 0.31 -17.62
CA GLU A 56 -9.05 1.19 -18.76
C GLU A 56 -7.56 1.57 -18.84
N ASP A 57 -6.94 1.92 -17.71
CA ASP A 57 -5.53 2.33 -17.65
C ASP A 57 -4.56 1.15 -17.80
N PHE A 58 -4.99 -0.05 -17.42
CA PHE A 58 -4.16 -1.26 -17.47
C PHE A 58 -4.76 -2.36 -18.36
N GLY A 59 -5.50 -1.96 -19.40
CA GLY A 59 -6.24 -2.84 -20.30
C GLY A 59 -5.47 -4.08 -20.78
N ASP A 60 -6.16 -5.23 -20.80
CA ASP A 60 -5.74 -6.61 -21.11
C ASP A 60 -4.49 -7.15 -20.36
N ASP A 61 -3.53 -6.32 -19.96
CA ASP A 61 -2.39 -6.67 -19.10
C ASP A 61 -2.84 -7.12 -17.68
N PHE A 62 -4.00 -6.66 -17.19
CA PHE A 62 -4.57 -7.12 -15.90
C PHE A 62 -5.22 -8.51 -15.91
N LYS A 63 -5.48 -9.10 -17.08
CA LYS A 63 -5.93 -10.50 -17.17
C LYS A 63 -4.78 -11.48 -17.02
N ASP A 64 -3.57 -11.06 -17.38
CA ASP A 64 -2.35 -11.86 -17.27
C ASP A 64 -1.52 -11.54 -16.02
N VAL A 65 -1.87 -10.48 -15.27
CA VAL A 65 -1.34 -10.26 -13.92
C VAL A 65 -1.96 -11.28 -12.96
N ASP A 66 -1.23 -12.37 -12.86
CA ASP A 66 -1.35 -13.50 -11.96
C ASP A 66 -1.47 -13.01 -10.49
N TRP A 67 -2.69 -12.70 -10.05
CA TRP A 67 -3.02 -12.27 -8.68
C TRP A 67 -2.50 -13.23 -7.59
N ARG A 68 -2.16 -14.46 -7.97
CA ARG A 68 -1.47 -15.46 -7.15
C ARG A 68 -0.01 -15.15 -6.84
N LYS A 69 0.67 -14.29 -7.62
CA LYS A 69 2.04 -13.83 -7.39
C LYS A 69 2.13 -12.63 -6.44
N LEU A 70 1.02 -11.92 -6.24
CA LEU A 70 0.90 -10.80 -5.30
C LEU A 70 0.34 -11.22 -3.93
N ASP A 71 0.11 -12.51 -3.70
CA ASP A 71 -0.28 -13.04 -2.39
C ASP A 71 0.96 -13.04 -1.45
N PRO A 72 0.98 -12.24 -0.36
CA PRO A 72 2.15 -12.05 0.50
C PRO A 72 2.68 -13.34 1.14
N ARG A 73 1.88 -14.41 1.13
CA ARG A 73 2.23 -15.72 1.68
C ARG A 73 2.96 -16.62 0.68
N GLN A 74 2.94 -16.26 -0.60
CA GLN A 74 3.55 -17.02 -1.70
C GLN A 74 4.91 -16.46 -2.15
N TYR A 75 5.40 -15.39 -1.51
CA TYR A 75 6.82 -15.00 -1.57
C TYR A 75 7.63 -16.01 -0.75
N ASP A 76 7.70 -17.26 -1.22
CA ASP A 76 8.36 -18.35 -0.51
C ASP A 76 9.88 -18.15 -0.66
N PRO A 77 10.58 -17.72 0.42
CA PRO A 77 11.99 -17.35 0.36
C PRO A 77 12.88 -18.51 -0.09
N ARG A 78 12.38 -19.75 0.01
CA ARG A 78 13.09 -20.96 -0.41
C ARG A 78 13.31 -21.02 -1.92
N ARG A 79 12.45 -20.39 -2.75
CA ARG A 79 12.68 -20.31 -4.21
C ARG A 79 13.84 -19.38 -4.52
N ILE A 80 13.90 -18.22 -3.88
CA ILE A 80 14.95 -17.20 -4.08
C ILE A 80 16.32 -17.76 -3.67
N VAL A 81 16.38 -18.51 -2.58
CA VAL A 81 17.63 -19.15 -2.10
C VAL A 81 18.07 -20.29 -3.02
N ARG A 82 17.13 -21.09 -3.56
CA ARG A 82 17.47 -22.17 -4.50
C ARG A 82 17.96 -21.66 -5.83
N GLU A 83 17.41 -20.55 -6.30
CA GLU A 83 17.86 -19.87 -7.53
C GLU A 83 19.27 -19.31 -7.33
N ALA A 84 19.55 -18.66 -6.19
CA ALA A 84 20.89 -18.20 -5.83
C ALA A 84 21.92 -19.34 -5.65
N LEU A 85 21.51 -20.49 -5.12
CA LEU A 85 22.40 -21.64 -4.93
C LEU A 85 22.61 -22.45 -6.22
N ALA A 86 21.62 -22.46 -7.13
CA ALA A 86 21.73 -23.13 -8.42
C ALA A 86 22.53 -22.30 -9.44
N GLU A 87 22.54 -20.97 -9.29
CA GLU A 87 23.30 -20.05 -10.14
C GLU A 87 24.78 -19.94 -9.73
N ASP A 88 25.16 -20.45 -8.54
CA ASP A 88 26.55 -20.50 -8.05
C ASP A 88 27.36 -21.71 -8.58
N ASP A 89 26.71 -22.72 -9.18
CA ASP A 89 27.37 -23.91 -9.74
C ASP A 89 27.68 -23.82 -11.26
N GLY A 90 27.62 -22.63 -11.88
CA GLY A 90 27.78 -22.50 -13.33
C GLY A 90 28.29 -21.16 -13.87
N ALA A 91 29.54 -20.79 -13.59
CA ALA A 91 30.28 -19.83 -14.44
C ALA A 91 30.88 -20.57 -15.66
N PRO A 92 30.88 -20.01 -16.90
CA PRO A 92 31.75 -18.87 -17.21
C PRO A 92 31.32 -17.86 -18.32
N THR A 93 31.95 -16.68 -18.25
CA THR A 93 32.41 -15.78 -19.34
C THR A 93 31.46 -14.95 -20.25
N ALA A 94 31.76 -13.65 -20.24
CA ALA A 94 32.03 -12.74 -21.38
C ALA A 94 30.91 -11.85 -22.00
N SER A 95 31.18 -10.54 -21.87
CA SER A 95 31.16 -9.47 -22.90
C SER A 95 29.86 -8.76 -23.27
N GLY A 96 29.94 -7.42 -23.35
CA GLY A 96 28.87 -6.56 -23.88
C GLY A 96 29.09 -5.06 -23.64
N SER A 97 30.23 -4.52 -24.05
CA SER A 97 30.54 -3.08 -24.09
C SER A 97 29.73 -2.32 -25.15
N HIS A 98 29.15 -1.18 -24.79
CA HIS A 98 28.86 -0.08 -25.73
C HIS A 98 29.27 1.27 -25.14
N ALA A 99 30.23 1.89 -25.82
CA ALA A 99 30.67 3.27 -25.63
C ALA A 99 29.82 4.23 -26.46
N SER A 100 29.62 5.47 -25.98
CA SER A 100 29.73 6.72 -26.75
C SER A 100 29.44 7.94 -25.87
N GLY A 101 30.29 8.97 -25.98
CA GLY A 101 30.00 10.33 -25.47
C GLY A 101 31.22 11.07 -24.96
N ALA A 102 31.97 11.71 -25.85
CA ALA A 102 33.18 12.48 -25.60
C ALA A 102 32.96 13.79 -24.83
N GLY A 103 34.00 14.23 -24.10
CA GLY A 103 34.12 15.58 -23.54
C GLY A 103 35.20 15.68 -22.47
N SER A 104 36.43 16.00 -22.87
CA SER A 104 37.58 16.20 -21.98
C SER A 104 37.78 17.67 -21.56
N ALA A 105 38.34 17.80 -20.35
CA ALA A 105 39.04 18.95 -19.73
C ALA A 105 38.19 19.96 -18.93
N ASP A 106 38.32 19.93 -17.60
CA ASP A 106 39.18 20.87 -16.87
C ASP A 106 39.41 20.40 -15.42
N ALA A 107 40.61 20.68 -14.89
CA ALA A 107 41.11 20.19 -13.61
C ALA A 107 40.84 21.20 -12.49
N GLY A 108 40.18 20.75 -11.41
CA GLY A 108 40.08 21.49 -10.16
C GLY A 108 39.58 20.61 -9.01
N SER A 109 40.48 20.19 -8.11
CA SER A 109 40.15 19.62 -6.79
C SER A 109 40.00 20.76 -5.76
N PRO A 110 39.34 20.60 -4.58
CA PRO A 110 39.18 19.34 -3.83
C PRO A 110 37.79 19.05 -3.21
N SER A 111 37.55 17.76 -2.98
CA SER A 111 36.80 17.12 -1.87
C SER A 111 35.83 17.96 -1.01
N ALA A 112 34.53 17.70 -1.17
CA ALA A 112 33.56 17.65 -0.07
C ALA A 112 32.50 16.59 -0.42
N GLY A 113 32.41 15.55 0.40
CA GLY A 113 31.73 14.29 0.10
C GLY A 113 30.26 14.43 -0.30
N ALA A 114 29.99 14.22 -1.59
CA ALA A 114 28.67 13.87 -2.08
C ALA A 114 28.39 12.41 -1.67
N GLN A 115 27.81 12.24 -0.48
CA GLN A 115 27.26 10.96 -0.06
C GLN A 115 26.16 10.58 -1.05
N ARG A 116 26.43 9.51 -1.80
CA ARG A 116 25.48 8.80 -2.64
C ARG A 116 24.27 8.42 -1.77
N GLU A 117 23.16 9.14 -1.90
CA GLU A 117 21.92 8.81 -1.20
C GLU A 117 21.41 7.47 -1.74
N GLU A 118 21.51 6.44 -0.91
CA GLU A 118 20.77 5.19 -1.13
C GLU A 118 19.26 5.50 -1.26
N PRO A 119 18.54 4.78 -2.15
CA PRO A 119 17.10 4.98 -2.29
C PRO A 119 16.38 4.57 -1.00
N ILE A 120 16.15 5.53 -0.12
CA ILE A 120 15.38 5.33 1.10
C ILE A 120 13.92 5.00 0.75
N THR A 121 13.37 3.99 1.42
CA THR A 121 11.96 3.62 1.28
C THR A 121 11.06 4.78 1.74
N PRO A 122 9.80 4.87 1.26
CA PRO A 122 8.86 5.92 1.68
C PRO A 122 8.68 6.00 3.21
N VAL A 123 8.72 4.84 3.89
CA VAL A 123 8.60 4.75 5.35
C VAL A 123 9.82 5.35 6.05
N GLN A 124 11.02 5.07 5.54
CA GLN A 124 12.28 5.55 6.11
C GLN A 124 12.47 7.05 5.88
N ARG A 125 11.95 7.58 4.77
CA ARG A 125 11.84 9.02 4.51
C ARG A 125 10.95 9.71 5.54
N HIS A 126 9.76 9.16 5.81
CA HIS A 126 8.84 9.72 6.80
C HIS A 126 9.46 9.72 8.21
N ALA A 127 10.11 8.62 8.61
CA ALA A 127 10.78 8.53 9.91
C ALA A 127 11.94 9.55 10.05
N ARG A 128 12.71 9.79 8.99
CA ARG A 128 13.76 10.81 8.95
C ARG A 128 13.16 12.22 9.06
N GLN A 129 12.11 12.52 8.31
CA GLN A 129 11.41 13.81 8.38
C GLN A 129 10.78 14.06 9.76
N ALA A 130 10.21 13.03 10.39
CA ALA A 130 9.67 13.13 11.73
C ALA A 130 10.75 13.45 12.78
N LYS A 131 11.96 12.91 12.64
CA LYS A 131 13.11 13.25 13.51
C LYS A 131 13.62 14.68 13.31
N LEU A 132 13.51 15.21 12.09
CA LEU A 132 13.93 16.58 11.77
C LEU A 132 12.89 17.63 12.19
N ARG A 133 11.66 17.20 12.45
CA ARG A 133 10.57 18.06 12.89
C ARG A 133 10.72 18.28 14.40
N GLU A 134 11.48 19.32 14.76
CA GLU A 134 11.57 19.81 16.13
C GLU A 134 10.16 20.21 16.59
N ALA A 135 9.53 19.36 17.39
CA ALA A 135 8.10 19.46 17.74
C ALA A 135 7.73 20.75 18.48
N ASP A 136 8.73 21.46 19.01
CA ASP A 136 8.57 22.64 19.86
C ASP A 136 8.75 23.97 19.11
N ARG A 137 8.95 23.95 17.79
CA ARG A 137 9.06 25.17 16.97
C ARG A 137 7.88 25.31 16.00
N PRO A 138 7.08 26.38 16.08
CA PRO A 138 6.05 26.67 15.09
C PRO A 138 6.70 26.93 13.72
N ALA A 139 5.99 26.56 12.65
CA ALA A 139 6.46 26.80 11.29
C ALA A 139 6.63 28.31 11.04
N PRO A 140 7.72 28.75 10.38
CA PRO A 140 7.92 30.15 10.02
C PRO A 140 6.76 30.67 9.15
N PHE A 141 6.34 31.91 9.39
CA PHE A 141 5.33 32.57 8.57
C PHE A 141 5.92 32.93 7.21
N ASP A 142 5.25 32.53 6.12
CA ASP A 142 5.63 32.84 4.74
C ASP A 142 4.80 34.04 4.23
N PRO A 143 5.40 35.23 4.06
CA PRO A 143 4.69 36.42 3.61
C PRO A 143 4.41 36.44 2.10
N GLU A 144 4.98 35.51 1.30
CA GLU A 144 4.79 35.47 -0.16
C GLU A 144 3.51 34.71 -0.57
N ALA A 145 2.74 34.19 0.40
CA ALA A 145 1.53 33.40 0.17
C ALA A 145 0.23 34.23 0.03
N THR A 146 0.31 35.50 -0.36
CA THR A 146 -0.85 36.41 -0.60
C THR A 146 -0.99 36.74 -2.08
#